data_AF-A0A951SPB5-F1
#
_entry.id   AF-A0A951SPB5-F1
#
_cell.length_a   1.000
_cell.length_b   1.000
_cell.length_c   1.000
_cell.angle_alpha   90.00
_cell.angle_beta   90.00
_cell.angle_gamma   90.00
#
_symmetry.space_group_name_H-M   'P 1'
#
loop_
_entity.id
_entity.type
_entity.pdbx_description
1 polymer ?
#
loop_
_entity_poly.entity_id
_entity_poly.type
_entity_poly.pdbx_seq_one_letter_code
_entity_poly.pdbx_strand_id
1 'polypeptide(L)'
;HADPIAEAVRWSICEGELIQAMGRGRGVNRTADTALEIDLLTDVALPVTVDALVPWSELKPSRRDLMALSGIVLENAADMAACFPDLWPTREAAKKDGQRKGTNGYYRDLYNSHLSPSSVEVTWRPAGPGHRARTARVDLARILDPEAWLTNRLGPLASFEIRHIGSAANPVTDPGDPDRLDALASRLTASMQAVVATRRAALDALAARLAAANPAALLRSDHPEPQEETEA
;
A
#
# COMPACT_ATOMS: atom_id res chain seq x y z
N HIS A 1 28.01 -12.68 27.71
CA HIS A 1 29.47 -12.54 27.76
C HIS A 1 29.95 -12.83 29.19
N ALA A 2 31.17 -13.38 29.39
CA ALA A 2 31.64 -13.77 30.72
C ALA A 2 32.13 -12.58 31.57
N ASP A 3 32.71 -11.56 30.93
CA ASP A 3 33.02 -10.28 31.58
C ASP A 3 31.72 -9.48 31.85
N PRO A 4 31.44 -9.08 33.10
CA PRO A 4 30.25 -8.32 33.48
C PRO A 4 30.11 -6.95 32.78
N ILE A 5 31.20 -6.23 32.54
CA ILE A 5 31.15 -4.90 31.91
C ILE A 5 30.80 -5.05 30.43
N ALA A 6 31.46 -5.98 29.74
CA ALA A 6 31.15 -6.26 28.35
C ALA A 6 29.72 -6.80 28.17
N GLU A 7 29.21 -7.58 29.12
CA GLU A 7 27.82 -8.02 29.12
C GLU A 7 26.84 -6.87 29.33
N ALA A 8 27.13 -5.94 30.25
CA ALA A 8 26.30 -4.77 30.47
C ALA A 8 26.23 -3.88 29.21
N VAL A 9 27.35 -3.71 28.50
CA VAL A 9 27.39 -2.96 27.24
C VAL A 9 26.60 -3.67 26.15
N ARG A 10 26.81 -4.99 25.96
CA ARG A 10 26.04 -5.80 25.01
C ARG A 10 24.53 -5.70 25.29
N TRP A 11 24.14 -5.88 26.56
CA TRP A 11 22.74 -5.82 26.98
C TRP A 11 22.13 -4.44 26.73
N SER A 12 22.85 -3.37 27.07
CA SER A 12 22.38 -2.00 26.84
C SER A 12 22.12 -1.73 25.35
N ILE A 13 22.99 -2.23 24.47
CA ILE A 13 22.88 -2.02 23.02
C ILE A 13 21.79 -2.90 22.38
N CYS A 14 21.69 -4.17 22.78
CA CYS A 14 20.79 -5.14 22.15
C CYS A 14 19.38 -5.09 22.76
N GLU A 15 19.26 -5.39 24.05
CA GLU A 15 17.98 -5.44 24.76
C GLU A 15 17.51 -4.04 25.19
N GLY A 16 18.43 -3.23 25.74
CA GLY A 16 18.12 -1.92 26.31
C GLY A 16 17.54 -0.94 25.29
N GLU A 17 18.13 -0.84 24.10
CA GLU A 17 17.64 0.01 23.01
C GLU A 17 16.22 -0.40 22.55
N LEU A 18 15.93 -1.70 22.45
CA LEU A 18 14.61 -2.18 22.06
C LEU A 18 13.56 -1.83 23.13
N ILE A 19 13.87 -2.03 24.41
CA ILE A 19 12.99 -1.66 25.53
C ILE A 19 12.72 -0.14 25.53
N GLN A 20 13.77 0.67 25.30
CA GLN A 20 13.62 2.12 25.20
C GLN A 20 12.76 2.53 24.02
N ALA A 21 12.93 1.90 22.85
CA ALA A 21 12.12 2.17 21.66
C ALA A 21 10.62 1.90 21.92
N MET A 22 10.29 0.79 22.59
CA MET A 22 8.92 0.50 23.04
C MET A 22 8.39 1.60 23.97
N GLY A 23 9.21 2.04 24.93
CA GLY A 23 8.88 3.11 25.86
C GLY A 23 8.57 4.46 25.19
N ARG A 24 9.17 4.76 24.03
CA ARG A 24 8.89 5.99 23.26
C ARG A 24 7.45 6.07 22.75
N GLY A 25 6.78 4.93 22.58
CA GLY A 25 5.35 4.90 22.23
C GLY A 25 4.44 5.50 23.32
N ARG A 26 4.96 5.67 24.55
CA ARG A 26 4.22 6.21 25.72
C ARG A 26 2.89 5.48 25.95
N GLY A 27 2.92 4.14 25.89
CA GLY A 27 1.74 3.29 26.06
C GLY A 27 0.96 3.58 27.36
N VAL A 28 1.66 3.94 28.44
CA VAL A 28 1.06 4.31 29.74
C VAL A 28 0.07 5.48 29.64
N ASN A 29 0.24 6.38 28.67
CA ASN A 29 -0.64 7.54 28.49
C ASN A 29 -1.82 7.26 27.53
N ARG A 30 -1.97 6.02 27.05
CA ARG A 30 -3.01 5.64 26.09
C ARG A 30 -4.23 5.06 26.80
N THR A 31 -5.39 5.21 26.16
CA THR A 31 -6.66 4.61 26.57
C THR A 31 -7.04 3.48 25.63
N ALA A 32 -8.14 2.77 25.92
CA ALA A 32 -8.70 1.78 25.00
C ALA A 32 -8.98 2.36 23.59
N ASP A 33 -9.44 3.62 23.52
CA ASP A 33 -9.73 4.30 22.25
C ASP A 33 -8.48 4.77 21.49
N THR A 34 -7.31 4.76 22.15
CA THR A 34 -6.02 5.22 21.60
C THR A 34 -4.90 4.22 21.83
N ALA A 35 -5.26 2.93 21.88
CA ALA A 35 -4.36 1.85 22.23
C ALA A 35 -3.11 1.84 21.34
N LEU A 36 -1.97 1.50 21.93
CA LEU A 36 -0.72 1.32 21.22
C LEU A 36 -0.48 -0.17 21.04
N GLU A 37 -0.51 -0.62 19.79
CA GLU A 37 -0.08 -1.95 19.39
C GLU A 37 1.42 -1.91 19.03
N ILE A 38 2.18 -2.90 19.49
CA ILE A 38 3.61 -3.01 19.26
C ILE A 38 3.92 -4.40 18.72
N ASP A 39 4.31 -4.45 17.45
CA ASP A 39 4.83 -5.68 16.84
C ASP A 39 6.33 -5.79 17.06
N LEU A 40 6.76 -6.86 17.73
CA LEU A 40 8.18 -7.15 17.98
C LEU A 40 8.73 -8.13 16.96
N LEU A 41 9.46 -7.61 15.96
CA LEU A 41 10.15 -8.42 14.95
C LEU A 41 11.64 -8.53 15.31
N THR A 42 11.96 -9.36 16.29
CA THR A 42 13.34 -9.54 16.78
C THR A 42 13.62 -10.99 17.17
N ASP A 43 14.88 -11.41 17.13
CA ASP A 43 15.40 -12.66 17.67
C ASP A 43 15.94 -12.52 19.11
N VAL A 44 15.89 -11.31 19.67
CA VAL A 44 16.34 -10.99 21.03
C VAL A 44 15.25 -11.32 22.04
N ALA A 45 15.59 -12.11 23.06
CA ALA A 45 14.69 -12.41 24.17
C ALA A 45 14.55 -11.20 25.11
N LEU A 46 13.46 -10.44 24.96
CA LEU A 46 13.18 -9.29 25.80
C LEU A 46 12.41 -9.71 27.07
N PRO A 47 12.69 -9.09 28.23
CA PRO A 47 11.98 -9.34 29.48
C PRO A 47 10.61 -8.64 29.51
N VAL A 48 9.76 -8.90 28.50
CA VAL A 48 8.43 -8.32 28.35
C VAL A 48 7.41 -9.43 28.10
N THR A 49 6.19 -9.24 28.60
CA THR A 49 5.07 -10.14 28.30
C THR A 49 4.51 -9.79 26.92
N VAL A 50 4.32 -10.80 26.07
CA VAL A 50 3.70 -10.65 24.76
C VAL A 50 2.30 -11.27 24.78
N ASP A 51 1.33 -10.61 24.14
CA ASP A 51 -0.05 -11.11 24.03
C ASP A 51 -0.16 -12.27 23.02
N ALA A 52 0.64 -12.22 21.94
CA ALA A 52 0.70 -13.25 20.92
C ALA A 52 2.14 -13.48 20.45
N LEU A 53 2.49 -14.75 20.23
CA LEU A 53 3.75 -15.14 19.61
C LEU A 53 3.44 -15.73 18.22
N VAL A 54 3.88 -15.02 17.18
CA VAL A 54 3.71 -15.47 15.79
C VAL A 54 5.05 -16.00 15.27
N PRO A 55 5.14 -17.27 14.86
CA PRO A 55 6.35 -17.81 14.27
C PRO A 55 6.72 -17.05 12.99
N TRP A 56 8.01 -16.80 12.78
CA TRP A 56 8.50 -16.15 11.56
C TRP A 56 8.07 -16.89 10.28
N SER A 57 7.91 -18.22 10.32
CA SER A 57 7.41 -19.00 9.19
C SER A 57 5.99 -18.66 8.76
N GLU A 58 5.19 -18.08 9.65
CA GLU A 58 3.82 -17.64 9.37
C GLU A 58 3.76 -16.19 8.89
N LEU A 59 4.65 -15.34 9.40
CA LEU A 59 4.74 -13.93 9.05
C LEU A 59 5.54 -13.66 7.77
N LYS A 60 6.59 -14.46 7.52
CA LYS A 60 7.51 -14.23 6.40
C LYS A 60 6.75 -14.30 5.07
N PRO A 61 6.90 -13.28 4.20
CA PRO A 61 6.35 -13.32 2.86
C PRO A 61 6.81 -14.56 2.10
N SER A 62 5.85 -15.28 1.53
CA SER A 62 6.15 -16.36 0.60
C SER A 62 6.71 -15.80 -0.70
N ARG A 63 7.34 -16.66 -1.51
CA ARG A 63 7.78 -16.25 -2.87
C ARG A 63 6.61 -15.76 -3.73
N ARG A 64 5.41 -16.28 -3.51
CA ARG A 64 4.20 -15.80 -4.21
C ARG A 64 3.76 -14.42 -3.73
N ASP A 65 3.93 -14.11 -2.45
CA ASP A 65 3.67 -12.76 -1.94
C ASP A 65 4.65 -11.75 -2.54
N LEU A 66 5.91 -12.14 -2.71
CA LEU A 66 6.92 -11.32 -3.41
C LEU A 66 6.59 -11.14 -4.91
N MET A 67 6.04 -12.17 -5.56
CA MET A 67 5.51 -12.06 -6.92
C MET A 67 4.31 -11.11 -6.96
N ALA A 68 3.35 -11.24 -6.04
CA ALA A 68 2.19 -10.37 -5.92
C ALA A 68 2.57 -8.90 -5.68
N LEU A 69 3.61 -8.63 -4.90
CA LEU A 69 4.18 -7.29 -4.69
C LEU A 69 4.62 -6.62 -5.99
N SER A 70 5.03 -7.43 -6.98
CA SER A 70 5.39 -6.94 -8.33
C SER A 70 4.17 -6.56 -9.18
N GLY A 71 2.95 -6.78 -8.69
CA GLY A 71 1.70 -6.42 -9.35
C GLY A 71 1.08 -7.52 -10.21
N ILE A 72 1.64 -8.73 -10.23
CA ILE A 72 1.10 -9.86 -11.00
C ILE A 72 1.29 -11.18 -10.26
N VAL A 73 0.29 -12.06 -10.33
CA VAL A 73 0.33 -13.41 -9.78
C VAL A 73 0.11 -14.41 -10.91
N LEU A 74 1.19 -15.05 -11.35
CA LEU A 74 1.20 -16.07 -12.41
C LEU A 74 0.87 -17.45 -11.84
N GLU A 75 0.03 -18.22 -12.53
CA GLU A 75 -0.32 -19.59 -12.10
C GLU A 75 0.59 -20.66 -12.72
N ASN A 76 1.19 -20.39 -13.88
CA ASN A 76 2.01 -21.35 -14.60
C ASN A 76 3.47 -21.34 -14.11
N ALA A 77 3.98 -22.50 -13.69
CA ALA A 77 5.35 -22.65 -13.19
C ALA A 77 6.45 -22.25 -14.20
N ALA A 78 6.22 -22.41 -15.50
CA ALA A 78 7.18 -21.99 -16.52
C ALA A 78 7.28 -20.46 -16.61
N ASP A 79 6.14 -19.77 -16.55
CA ASP A 79 6.09 -18.31 -16.59
C ASP A 79 6.62 -17.69 -15.30
N MET A 80 6.33 -18.33 -14.15
CA MET A 80 6.90 -17.91 -12.87
C MET A 80 8.44 -17.89 -12.91
N ALA A 81 9.06 -18.95 -13.45
CA ALA A 81 10.51 -19.03 -13.56
C ALA A 81 11.10 -18.07 -14.60
N ALA A 82 10.40 -17.85 -15.72
CA ALA A 82 10.83 -16.92 -16.76
C ALA A 82 10.72 -15.45 -16.31
N CYS A 83 9.62 -15.08 -15.66
CA CYS A 83 9.36 -13.71 -15.23
C CYS A 83 10.08 -13.36 -13.92
N PHE A 84 10.33 -14.34 -13.04
CA PHE A 84 10.93 -14.15 -11.71
C PHE A 84 12.06 -15.15 -11.46
N PRO A 85 13.17 -15.09 -12.23
CA PRO A 85 14.29 -16.01 -12.07
C PRO A 85 14.96 -15.94 -10.68
N ASP A 86 14.93 -14.76 -10.03
CA ASP A 86 15.46 -14.57 -8.68
C ASP A 86 14.65 -15.33 -7.61
N LEU A 87 13.34 -15.50 -7.83
CA LEU A 87 12.45 -16.24 -6.92
C LEU A 87 12.44 -17.74 -7.25
N TRP A 88 12.42 -18.07 -8.54
CA TRP A 88 12.43 -19.44 -9.04
C TRP A 88 13.43 -19.57 -10.20
N PRO A 89 14.67 -20.04 -9.93
CA PRO A 89 15.69 -20.18 -10.97
C PRO A 89 15.33 -21.18 -12.08
N THR A 90 14.42 -22.12 -11.79
CA THR A 90 13.98 -23.14 -12.75
C THR A 90 12.48 -23.38 -12.64
N ARG A 91 11.88 -23.87 -13.74
CA ARG A 91 10.49 -24.33 -13.78
C ARG A 91 10.20 -25.37 -12.70
N GLU A 92 11.11 -26.31 -12.48
CA GLU A 92 10.94 -27.37 -11.46
C GLU A 92 10.94 -26.79 -10.04
N ALA A 93 11.72 -25.73 -9.78
CA ALA A 93 11.66 -25.01 -8.51
C ALA A 93 10.28 -24.38 -8.29
N ALA A 94 9.72 -23.70 -9.28
CA ALA A 94 8.37 -23.13 -9.22
C ALA A 94 7.28 -24.20 -9.04
N LYS A 95 7.41 -25.33 -9.75
CA LYS A 95 6.48 -26.45 -9.63
C LYS A 95 6.50 -27.07 -8.23
N LYS A 96 7.69 -27.35 -7.67
CA LYS A 96 7.83 -27.88 -6.31
C LYS A 96 7.31 -26.90 -5.26
N ASP A 97 7.51 -25.61 -5.47
CA ASP A 97 6.97 -24.55 -4.60
C ASP A 97 5.43 -24.51 -4.62
N GLY A 98 4.80 -24.81 -5.77
CA GLY A 98 3.37 -25.06 -5.87
C GLY A 98 2.91 -26.34 -5.15
N GLN A 99 3.66 -27.44 -5.28
CA GLN A 99 3.30 -28.73 -4.64
C GLN A 99 3.42 -28.70 -3.11
N ARG A 100 4.35 -27.89 -2.57
CA ARG A 100 4.51 -27.68 -1.13
C ARG A 100 3.41 -26.81 -0.53
N LYS A 101 2.63 -26.14 -1.37
CA LYS A 101 1.42 -25.42 -0.96
C LYS A 101 0.37 -26.48 -0.64
N GLY A 102 0.15 -26.76 0.64
CA GLY A 102 -0.97 -27.60 1.07
C GLY A 102 -2.31 -27.06 0.56
N THR A 103 -3.34 -27.90 0.61
CA THR A 103 -4.70 -27.63 0.09
C THR A 103 -5.34 -26.33 0.62
N ASN A 104 -4.85 -25.80 1.75
CA ASN A 104 -5.44 -24.65 2.45
C ASN A 104 -4.78 -23.28 2.16
N GLY A 105 -3.80 -23.22 1.24
CA GLY A 105 -3.09 -21.97 0.90
C GLY A 105 -3.87 -20.98 0.03
N TYR A 106 -5.11 -21.30 -0.36
CA TYR A 106 -5.97 -20.39 -1.14
C TYR A 106 -6.38 -19.15 -0.33
N TYR A 107 -6.61 -19.29 0.98
CA TYR A 107 -7.00 -18.17 1.82
C TYR A 107 -5.86 -17.19 2.07
N ARG A 108 -4.64 -17.65 2.37
CA ARG A 108 -3.51 -16.76 2.70
C ARG A 108 -3.04 -15.91 1.51
N ASP A 109 -2.97 -16.51 0.33
CA ASP A 109 -2.58 -15.81 -0.89
C ASP A 109 -3.62 -14.75 -1.29
N LEU A 110 -4.91 -14.91 -0.93
CA LEU A 110 -5.97 -13.90 -1.14
C LEU A 110 -6.15 -12.93 0.05
N TYR A 111 -5.73 -13.29 1.27
CA TYR A 111 -5.92 -12.44 2.46
C TYR A 111 -4.81 -11.40 2.59
N ASN A 112 -3.57 -11.77 2.25
CA ASN A 112 -2.44 -10.83 2.20
C ASN A 112 -2.39 -10.01 0.90
N SER A 113 -2.96 -10.54 -0.19
CA SER A 113 -3.31 -9.72 -1.34
C SER A 113 -4.76 -9.28 -1.17
N HIS A 114 -5.01 -8.19 -0.44
CA HIS A 114 -6.18 -7.39 -0.77
C HIS A 114 -6.05 -7.07 -2.26
N LEU A 115 -6.70 -7.88 -3.10
CA LEU A 115 -6.84 -7.66 -4.52
C LEU A 115 -7.49 -6.29 -4.58
N SER A 116 -6.67 -5.29 -4.92
CA SER A 116 -7.16 -3.95 -5.15
C SER A 116 -8.35 -4.06 -6.10
N PRO A 117 -9.40 -3.23 -5.98
CA PRO A 117 -10.52 -3.21 -6.94
C PRO A 117 -10.07 -3.13 -8.41
N SER A 118 -8.82 -2.71 -8.65
CA SER A 118 -8.10 -2.72 -9.93
C SER A 118 -7.56 -4.10 -10.38
N SER A 119 -7.86 -5.18 -9.66
CA SER A 119 -7.36 -6.51 -9.99
C SER A 119 -8.15 -7.13 -11.14
N VAL A 120 -7.45 -7.52 -12.18
CA VAL A 120 -8.02 -8.17 -13.37
C VAL A 120 -7.43 -9.55 -13.56
N GLU A 121 -8.23 -10.47 -14.09
CA GLU A 121 -7.75 -11.75 -14.57
C GLU A 121 -7.32 -11.59 -16.02
N VAL A 122 -6.08 -11.95 -16.34
CA VAL A 122 -5.58 -11.97 -17.71
C VAL A 122 -5.40 -13.42 -18.15
N THR A 123 -5.87 -13.72 -19.35
CA THR A 123 -5.67 -15.01 -20.01
C THR A 123 -4.85 -14.80 -21.26
N TRP A 124 -3.77 -15.58 -21.44
CA TRP A 124 -2.94 -15.48 -22.62
C TRP A 124 -2.49 -16.84 -23.14
N ARG A 125 -2.01 -16.86 -24.38
CA ARG A 125 -1.36 -18.02 -25.00
C ARG A 125 -0.04 -17.55 -25.61
N PRO A 126 1.12 -18.08 -25.19
CA PRO A 126 2.40 -17.81 -25.86
C PRO A 126 2.39 -18.29 -27.31
N ALA A 127 3.10 -17.60 -28.20
CA ALA A 127 3.25 -18.01 -29.59
C ALA A 127 4.07 -19.31 -29.71
N GLY A 128 3.63 -20.22 -30.57
CA GLY A 128 4.30 -21.49 -30.84
C GLY A 128 3.38 -22.72 -30.71
N PRO A 129 3.77 -23.85 -31.33
CA PRO A 129 2.96 -25.06 -31.31
C PRO A 129 2.91 -25.69 -29.91
N GLY A 130 1.71 -26.11 -29.47
CA GLY A 130 1.51 -26.89 -28.25
C GLY A 130 1.34 -26.10 -26.95
N HIS A 131 1.31 -24.76 -26.99
CA HIS A 131 1.04 -23.96 -25.80
C HIS A 131 -0.45 -23.85 -25.49
N ARG A 132 -0.82 -24.18 -24.24
CA ARG A 132 -2.17 -23.99 -23.71
C ARG A 132 -2.37 -22.55 -23.23
N ALA A 133 -3.63 -22.13 -23.14
CA ALA A 133 -3.98 -20.88 -22.48
C ALA A 133 -3.56 -20.91 -21.00
N ARG A 134 -3.12 -19.76 -20.49
CA ARG A 134 -2.57 -19.56 -19.15
C ARG A 134 -3.21 -18.33 -18.53
N THR A 135 -3.27 -18.30 -17.21
CA THR A 135 -4.02 -17.34 -16.42
C THR A 135 -3.13 -16.67 -15.37
N ALA A 136 -3.44 -15.41 -15.08
CA ALA A 136 -2.81 -14.65 -14.02
C ALA A 136 -3.75 -13.56 -13.51
N ARG A 137 -3.48 -13.09 -12.29
CA ARG A 137 -4.15 -11.91 -11.73
C ARG A 137 -3.18 -10.74 -11.75
N VAL A 138 -3.63 -9.58 -12.21
CA VAL A 138 -2.80 -8.39 -12.38
C VAL A 138 -3.46 -7.21 -11.67
N ASP A 139 -2.67 -6.45 -10.93
CA ASP A 139 -3.09 -5.15 -10.40
C ASP A 139 -2.77 -4.05 -11.41
N LEU A 140 -3.81 -3.50 -12.04
CA LEU A 140 -3.67 -2.43 -13.04
C LEU A 140 -3.13 -1.12 -12.45
N ALA A 141 -3.18 -0.93 -11.14
CA ALA A 141 -2.55 0.23 -10.50
C ALA A 141 -1.00 0.14 -10.53
N ARG A 142 -0.46 -1.08 -10.61
CA ARG A 142 0.99 -1.34 -10.64
C ARG A 142 1.49 -1.64 -12.05
N ILE A 143 0.71 -2.39 -12.83
CA ILE A 143 1.03 -2.75 -14.21
C ILE A 143 -0.06 -2.19 -15.11
N LEU A 144 0.22 -1.02 -15.69
CA LEU A 144 -0.72 -0.31 -16.56
C LEU A 144 -1.05 -1.09 -17.84
N ASP A 145 -0.05 -1.78 -18.40
CA ASP A 145 -0.20 -2.61 -19.61
C ASP A 145 0.33 -4.03 -19.35
N PRO A 146 -0.57 -4.96 -19.00
CA PRO A 146 -0.18 -6.35 -18.74
C PRO A 146 0.25 -7.11 -20.00
N GLU A 147 -0.24 -6.73 -21.18
CA GLU A 147 0.10 -7.41 -22.44
C GLU A 147 1.55 -7.11 -22.83
N ALA A 148 1.94 -5.84 -22.80
CA ALA A 148 3.32 -5.44 -23.02
C ALA A 148 4.26 -6.02 -21.96
N TRP A 149 3.83 -6.07 -20.70
CA TRP A 149 4.60 -6.67 -19.62
C TRP A 149 4.90 -8.16 -19.86
N LEU A 150 3.87 -8.94 -20.26
CA LEU A 150 4.03 -10.36 -20.56
C LEU A 150 4.86 -10.58 -21.83
N THR A 151 4.63 -9.78 -22.87
CA THR A 151 5.35 -9.89 -24.14
C THR A 151 6.84 -9.64 -23.96
N ASN A 152 7.21 -8.65 -23.16
CA ASN A 152 8.63 -8.33 -22.89
C ASN A 152 9.37 -9.45 -22.14
N ARG A 153 8.67 -10.28 -21.35
CA ARG A 153 9.30 -11.32 -20.52
C ARG A 153 9.19 -12.73 -21.12
N LEU A 154 8.07 -13.03 -21.78
CA LEU A 154 7.77 -14.35 -22.31
C LEU A 154 7.94 -14.45 -23.83
N GLY A 155 8.11 -13.30 -24.50
CA GLY A 155 8.12 -13.21 -25.95
C GLY A 155 6.71 -13.07 -26.54
N PRO A 156 6.57 -13.19 -27.87
CA PRO A 156 5.32 -12.93 -28.58
C PRO A 156 4.16 -13.78 -28.07
N LEU A 157 2.98 -13.16 -27.93
CA LEU A 157 1.73 -13.82 -27.54
C LEU A 157 0.86 -14.09 -28.78
N ALA A 158 0.23 -15.26 -28.84
CA ALA A 158 -0.72 -15.62 -29.89
C ALA A 158 -2.16 -15.17 -29.58
N SER A 159 -2.50 -15.03 -28.31
CA SER A 159 -3.78 -14.46 -27.86
C SER A 159 -3.62 -13.87 -26.47
N PHE A 160 -4.34 -12.78 -26.21
CA PHE A 160 -4.37 -12.11 -24.92
C PHE A 160 -5.78 -11.54 -24.66
N GLU A 161 -6.31 -11.80 -23.47
CA GLU A 161 -7.65 -11.38 -23.04
C GLU A 161 -7.59 -10.88 -21.59
N ILE A 162 -8.23 -9.74 -21.31
CA ILE A 162 -8.39 -9.19 -19.96
C ILE A 162 -9.84 -9.36 -19.53
N ARG A 163 -10.06 -9.93 -18.34
CA ARG A 163 -11.34 -10.04 -17.66
C ARG A 163 -11.28 -9.27 -16.34
N HIS A 164 -12.11 -8.25 -16.18
CA HIS A 164 -12.23 -7.57 -14.90
C HIS A 164 -12.91 -8.48 -13.88
N ILE A 165 -12.28 -8.68 -12.72
CA ILE A 165 -12.90 -9.42 -11.61
C ILE A 165 -13.82 -8.44 -10.89
N GLY A 166 -15.02 -8.25 -11.45
CA GLY A 166 -16.12 -7.57 -10.79
C GLY A 166 -16.78 -8.52 -9.80
N SER A 167 -16.86 -8.06 -8.54
CA SER A 167 -17.66 -8.57 -7.41
C SER A 167 -18.69 -9.64 -7.77
N ALA A 168 -18.68 -10.75 -7.02
CA ALA A 168 -19.73 -11.76 -7.03
C ALA A 168 -21.12 -11.13 -7.26
N ALA A 169 -21.77 -11.59 -8.32
CA ALA A 169 -23.15 -11.27 -8.62
C ALA A 169 -24.04 -11.74 -7.45
N ASN A 170 -24.53 -10.80 -6.66
CA ASN A 170 -25.94 -10.87 -6.27
C ASN A 170 -26.74 -10.75 -7.58
N PRO A 171 -27.77 -11.57 -7.84
CA PRO A 171 -28.55 -11.47 -9.05
C PRO A 171 -29.46 -10.24 -8.95
N VAL A 172 -28.92 -9.06 -9.24
CA VAL A 172 -29.71 -7.85 -9.41
C VAL A 172 -29.14 -7.08 -10.61
N THR A 173 -29.83 -7.28 -11.73
CA THR A 173 -29.99 -6.39 -12.88
C THR A 173 -28.72 -6.04 -13.67
N ASP A 174 -28.67 -6.64 -14.86
CA ASP A 174 -27.93 -6.25 -16.08
C ASP A 174 -26.88 -5.12 -15.96
N PRO A 175 -25.57 -5.43 -16.00
CA PRO A 175 -24.51 -4.44 -15.82
C PRO A 175 -24.07 -3.75 -17.13
N GLY A 176 -24.80 -3.93 -18.23
CA GLY A 176 -24.40 -3.44 -19.55
C GLY A 176 -25.08 -2.16 -20.05
N ASP A 177 -25.87 -1.46 -19.24
CA ASP A 177 -26.64 -0.30 -19.71
C ASP A 177 -25.73 0.95 -19.85
N PRO A 178 -25.37 1.38 -21.08
CA PRO A 178 -24.51 2.55 -21.30
C PRO A 178 -25.11 3.82 -20.67
N ASP A 179 -26.45 3.91 -20.61
CA ASP A 179 -27.14 5.05 -20.04
C ASP A 179 -26.87 5.19 -18.53
N ARG A 180 -26.66 4.06 -17.83
CA ARG A 180 -26.34 4.04 -16.40
C ARG A 180 -24.90 4.48 -16.13
N LEU A 181 -23.96 4.11 -17.00
CA LEU A 181 -22.56 4.54 -16.91
C LEU A 181 -22.44 6.04 -17.19
N ASP A 182 -23.13 6.54 -18.20
CA ASP A 182 -23.19 7.97 -18.52
C ASP A 182 -23.84 8.78 -17.39
N ALA A 183 -24.89 8.24 -16.76
CA ALA A 183 -25.50 8.86 -15.60
C ALA A 183 -24.54 8.94 -14.40
N LEU A 184 -23.74 7.89 -14.16
CA LEU A 184 -22.74 7.89 -13.10
C LEU A 184 -21.58 8.86 -13.39
N ALA A 185 -21.07 8.86 -14.63
CA ALA A 185 -20.02 9.80 -15.06
C ALA A 185 -20.50 11.26 -14.95
N SER A 186 -21.74 11.53 -15.35
CA SER A 186 -22.37 12.85 -15.23
C SER A 186 -22.49 13.29 -13.76
N ARG A 187 -22.91 12.38 -12.87
CA ARG A 187 -23.01 12.65 -11.43
C ARG A 187 -21.65 12.93 -10.79
N LEU A 188 -20.61 12.16 -11.15
CA LEU A 188 -19.26 12.37 -10.64
C LEU A 188 -18.71 13.72 -11.10
N THR A 189 -18.89 14.05 -12.39
CA THR A 189 -18.48 15.33 -12.96
C THR A 189 -19.16 16.51 -12.26
N ALA A 190 -20.49 16.43 -12.06
CA ALA A 190 -21.24 17.45 -11.34
C ALA A 190 -20.76 17.61 -9.89
N SER A 191 -20.46 16.50 -9.20
CA SER A 191 -19.91 16.54 -7.84
C SER A 191 -18.54 17.22 -7.79
N MET A 192 -17.64 16.89 -8.73
CA MET A 192 -16.32 17.52 -8.80
C MET A 192 -16.41 19.01 -9.12
N GLN A 193 -17.29 19.42 -10.04
CA GLN A 193 -17.54 20.82 -10.34
C GLN A 193 -18.05 21.59 -9.12
N ALA A 194 -18.96 21.00 -8.33
CA ALA A 194 -19.47 21.62 -7.10
C ALA A 194 -18.37 21.82 -6.04
N VAL A 195 -17.46 20.85 -5.88
CA VAL A 195 -16.32 20.96 -4.97
C VAL A 195 -15.37 22.08 -5.41
N VAL A 196 -15.06 22.14 -6.71
CA VAL A 196 -14.19 23.19 -7.27
C VAL A 196 -14.82 24.57 -7.12
N ALA A 197 -16.12 24.72 -7.40
CA ALA A 197 -16.84 25.98 -7.26
C ALA A 197 -16.84 26.47 -5.79
N THR A 198 -17.09 25.57 -4.84
CA THR A 198 -17.04 25.89 -3.41
C THR A 198 -15.65 26.38 -2.99
N ARG A 199 -14.59 25.69 -3.42
CA ARG A 199 -13.21 26.10 -3.12
C ARG A 199 -12.87 27.44 -3.76
N ARG A 200 -13.34 27.69 -4.98
CA ARG A 200 -13.11 28.96 -5.66
C ARG A 200 -13.79 30.12 -4.94
N ALA A 201 -15.04 29.97 -4.53
CA ALA A 201 -15.76 30.98 -3.76
C ALA A 201 -15.06 31.30 -2.42
N ALA A 202 -14.50 30.29 -1.75
CA ALA A 202 -13.74 30.49 -0.52
C ALA A 202 -12.45 31.31 -0.76
N LEU A 203 -11.73 31.05 -1.87
CA LEU A 203 -10.55 31.83 -2.25
C LEU A 203 -10.90 33.27 -2.62
N ASP A 204 -11.99 33.48 -3.37
CA ASP A 204 -12.43 34.83 -3.73
C ASP A 204 -12.86 35.64 -2.50
N ALA A 205 -13.52 34.99 -1.52
CA ALA A 205 -13.85 35.62 -0.23
C ALA A 205 -12.59 35.98 0.59
N LEU A 206 -11.58 35.11 0.60
CA LEU A 206 -10.30 35.41 1.26
C LEU A 206 -9.58 36.58 0.57
N ALA A 207 -9.56 36.60 -0.77
CA ALA A 207 -8.97 37.69 -1.55
C ALA A 207 -9.67 39.03 -1.27
N ALA A 208 -11.00 39.05 -1.19
CA ALA A 208 -11.76 40.24 -0.82
C ALA A 208 -11.44 40.73 0.60
N ARG A 209 -11.29 39.82 1.57
CA ARG A 209 -10.86 40.16 2.94
C ARG A 209 -9.45 40.75 2.97
N LEU A 210 -8.52 40.20 2.19
CA LEU A 210 -7.16 40.71 2.08
C LEU A 210 -7.12 42.09 1.40
N ALA A 211 -7.94 42.32 0.38
CA ALA A 211 -8.04 43.63 -0.28
C ALA A 211 -8.68 44.69 0.64
N ALA A 212 -9.64 44.30 1.49
CA ALA A 212 -10.25 45.18 2.49
C ALA A 212 -9.30 45.49 3.67
N ALA A 213 -8.37 44.58 3.98
CA ALA A 213 -7.31 44.80 4.94
C ALA A 213 -6.24 45.73 4.35
N ASN A 214 -6.49 47.04 4.39
CA ASN A 214 -5.56 48.06 3.89
C ASN A 214 -4.21 48.00 4.66
N PRO A 215 -3.07 47.65 4.02
CA PRO A 215 -1.78 47.58 4.71
C PRO A 215 -1.27 48.96 5.17
N ALA A 216 -1.83 50.06 4.68
CA ALA A 216 -1.46 51.42 5.10
C ALA A 216 -2.06 51.84 6.46
N ALA A 217 -3.11 51.16 6.93
CA ALA A 217 -3.73 51.46 8.23
C ALA A 217 -2.93 50.87 9.41
N LEU A 218 -2.19 49.77 9.18
CA LEU A 218 -1.40 49.08 10.21
C LEU A 218 -0.04 49.75 10.49
N LEU A 219 0.43 50.67 9.63
CA LEU A 219 1.71 51.37 9.78
C LEU A 219 1.59 52.74 10.49
N ARG A 220 0.37 53.16 10.87
CA ARG A 220 0.12 54.41 11.61
C ARG A 220 -0.36 54.13 13.04
N SER A 221 0.43 53.39 13.80
CA SER A 221 0.28 53.35 15.26
C SER A 221 1.62 52.99 15.86
N ASP A 222 2.43 54.02 16.09
CA ASP A 222 3.35 54.19 17.24
C ASP A 222 4.51 55.09 16.85
N HIS A 223 4.31 56.40 16.99
CA HIS A 223 5.40 57.29 17.33
C HIS A 223 4.97 58.09 18.57
N PRO A 224 5.53 57.82 19.76
CA PRO A 224 5.35 58.69 20.91
C PRO A 224 6.26 59.92 20.75
N GLU A 225 5.70 61.11 20.97
CA GLU A 225 6.46 62.37 21.06
C GLU A 225 7.42 62.34 22.26
N PRO A 226 8.60 62.98 22.16
CA PRO A 226 9.55 63.05 23.28
C PRO A 226 9.11 64.10 24.30
N GLN A 227 9.00 63.71 25.56
CA GLN A 227 8.77 64.61 26.69
C GLN A 227 10.04 65.42 26.98
N GLU A 228 9.93 66.75 26.98
CA GLU A 228 10.96 67.67 27.46
C GLU A 228 11.14 67.52 28.97
N GLU A 229 12.34 67.11 29.40
CA GLU A 229 12.82 67.27 30.77
C GLU A 229 12.98 68.78 31.07
N THR A 230 12.24 69.28 32.06
CA THR A 230 12.47 70.61 32.64
C THR A 230 13.11 70.42 34.02
N GLU A 231 14.39 70.78 34.13
CA GLU A 231 15.09 71.06 35.38
C GLU A 231 14.51 72.32 36.05
N ALA A 232 14.17 72.21 37.34
CA ALA A 232 14.40 73.21 38.40
C ALA A 232 14.08 72.63 39.77
#